data_AF-A0A373GMW5-F1
#
_entry.id   AF-A0A373GMW5-F1
#
_cell.length_a   1.000
_cell.length_b   1.000
_cell.length_c   1.000
_cell.angle_alpha   90.00
_cell.angle_beta   90.00
_cell.angle_gamma   90.00
#
_symmetry.space_group_name_H-M   'P 1'
#
loop_
_entity.id
_entity.type
_entity.pdbx_description
1 polymer ?
#
loop_
_entity_poly.entity_id
_entity_poly.type
_entity_poly.pdbx_seq_one_letter_code
_entity_poly.pdbx_strand_id
1 'polypeptide(L)'
;MKKLKTCLAFFICCILSLNMVICNVKADNNVVLSNKAYLLKTGMPQKEIEKLDDDVMQFIVDDLKSGGKHFEYINSNIENQISILSSETLTGISFTASAFKNASTIYIYPTYEFTSNKQPRGKDSFSFQLGAAMRPYEYGGKLWYKDNTMNDWKVGGTLTANNQQLSGAEFSGSQLGTPDYAMKLKGVTYCHATAGNSSDKRIVMGYLYNPQKTGYSISFSYNGGGISYSPSGTAYTAYKTMNLSY
;
A
#
# COMPACT_ATOMS: atom_id res chain seq x y z
N MET A 1 -32.98 47.97 5.27
CA MET A 1 -32.84 47.04 4.12
C MET A 1 -31.44 46.45 3.91
N LYS A 2 -30.32 47.14 4.17
CA LYS A 2 -28.96 46.57 3.99
C LYS A 2 -28.69 45.31 4.85
N LYS A 3 -29.04 45.33 6.15
CA LYS A 3 -28.81 44.19 7.07
C LYS A 3 -29.57 42.90 6.68
N LEU A 4 -30.79 43.02 6.15
CA LEU A 4 -31.60 41.86 5.72
C LEU A 4 -31.01 41.19 4.47
N LYS A 5 -30.48 41.98 3.52
CA LYS A 5 -29.79 41.47 2.32
C LYS A 5 -28.50 40.73 2.68
N THR A 6 -27.76 41.21 3.68
CA THR A 6 -26.54 40.55 4.18
C THR A 6 -26.84 39.23 4.90
N CYS A 7 -27.88 39.18 5.75
CA CYS A 7 -28.32 37.92 6.37
C CYS A 7 -28.79 36.89 5.34
N LEU A 8 -29.54 37.32 4.32
CA LEU A 8 -30.02 36.42 3.27
C LEU A 8 -28.86 35.85 2.43
N ALA A 9 -27.87 36.69 2.08
CA ALA A 9 -26.67 36.25 1.37
C ALA A 9 -25.83 35.26 2.20
N PHE A 10 -25.72 35.47 3.51
CA PHE A 10 -25.05 34.56 4.43
C PHE A 10 -25.78 33.21 4.51
N PHE A 11 -27.11 33.22 4.64
CA PHE A 11 -27.91 31.99 4.64
C PHE A 11 -27.79 31.21 3.33
N ILE A 12 -27.83 31.88 2.18
CA ILE A 12 -27.67 31.24 0.88
C ILE A 12 -26.25 30.64 0.75
N CYS A 13 -25.20 31.34 1.20
CA CYS A 13 -23.84 30.78 1.21
C CYS A 13 -23.75 29.53 2.10
N CYS A 14 -24.32 29.56 3.31
CA CYS A 14 -24.33 28.41 4.22
C CYS A 14 -25.06 27.21 3.59
N ILE A 15 -26.22 27.44 2.95
CA ILE A 15 -26.99 26.40 2.26
C ILE A 15 -26.19 25.83 1.08
N LEU A 16 -25.54 26.68 0.27
CA LEU A 16 -24.72 26.23 -0.86
C LEU A 16 -23.50 25.42 -0.39
N SER A 17 -22.79 25.88 0.65
CA SER A 17 -21.66 25.13 1.21
C SER A 17 -22.09 23.78 1.79
N LEU A 18 -23.24 23.72 2.46
CA LEU A 18 -23.75 22.48 3.05
C LEU A 18 -24.18 21.48 1.96
N ASN A 19 -24.87 21.96 0.91
CA ASN A 19 -25.25 21.11 -0.22
C ASN A 19 -24.01 20.57 -0.97
N MET A 20 -22.97 21.38 -1.14
CA MET A 20 -21.74 20.94 -1.79
C MET A 20 -21.02 19.84 -0.98
N VAL A 21 -20.98 19.97 0.35
CA VAL A 21 -20.45 18.93 1.25
C VAL A 21 -21.27 17.64 1.15
N ILE A 22 -22.60 17.72 1.17
CA ILE A 22 -23.48 16.54 1.06
C ILE A 22 -23.32 15.83 -0.28
N CYS A 23 -23.21 16.60 -1.37
CA CYS A 23 -22.98 16.05 -2.71
C CYS A 23 -21.64 15.31 -2.80
N ASN A 24 -20.58 15.87 -2.23
CA ASN A 24 -19.26 15.22 -2.21
C ASN A 24 -19.29 13.90 -1.41
N VAL A 25 -19.87 13.90 -0.21
CA VAL A 25 -20.03 12.68 0.61
C VAL A 25 -20.82 11.60 -0.14
N LYS A 26 -21.87 11.97 -0.88
CA LYS A 26 -22.66 11.02 -1.68
C LYS A 26 -21.86 10.47 -2.86
N ALA A 27 -21.05 11.31 -3.52
CA ALA A 27 -20.21 10.89 -4.64
C ALA A 27 -19.13 9.90 -4.18
N ASP A 28 -18.42 10.22 -3.09
CA ASP A 28 -17.37 9.36 -2.54
C ASP A 28 -17.93 8.00 -2.10
N ASN A 29 -19.07 7.99 -1.39
CA ASN A 29 -19.74 6.74 -1.00
C ASN A 29 -20.16 5.89 -2.21
N ASN A 30 -20.64 6.51 -3.29
CA ASN A 30 -21.01 5.78 -4.51
C ASN A 30 -19.78 5.16 -5.19
N VAL A 31 -18.64 5.86 -5.19
CA VAL A 31 -17.38 5.34 -5.74
C VAL A 31 -16.90 4.15 -4.92
N VAL A 32 -16.87 4.28 -3.60
CA VAL A 32 -16.50 3.18 -2.67
C VAL A 32 -17.38 1.95 -2.89
N LEU A 33 -18.71 2.13 -2.96
CA LEU A 33 -19.64 1.02 -3.25
C LEU A 33 -19.40 0.39 -4.62
N SER A 34 -19.16 1.20 -5.64
CA SER A 34 -18.83 0.71 -6.99
C SER A 34 -17.53 -0.11 -7.00
N ASN A 35 -16.52 0.30 -6.23
CA ASN A 35 -15.26 -0.41 -6.14
C ASN A 35 -15.41 -1.74 -5.39
N LYS A 36 -16.15 -1.76 -4.28
CA LYS A 36 -16.50 -3.00 -3.57
C LYS A 36 -17.23 -3.98 -4.49
N ALA A 37 -18.20 -3.49 -5.26
CA ALA A 37 -18.92 -4.30 -6.24
C ALA A 37 -18.02 -4.82 -7.37
N TYR A 38 -17.03 -4.03 -7.80
CA TYR A 38 -16.04 -4.46 -8.79
C TYR A 38 -15.18 -5.61 -8.23
N LEU A 39 -14.62 -5.47 -7.03
CA LEU A 39 -13.79 -6.51 -6.39
C LEU A 39 -14.59 -7.79 -6.06
N LEU A 40 -15.86 -7.67 -5.71
CA LEU A 40 -16.72 -8.86 -5.56
C LEU A 40 -16.83 -9.66 -6.86
N LYS A 41 -16.91 -8.98 -8.02
CA LYS A 41 -16.99 -9.64 -9.34
C LYS A 41 -15.69 -10.33 -9.74
N THR A 42 -14.55 -9.95 -9.18
CA THR A 42 -13.29 -10.69 -9.38
C THR A 42 -13.23 -11.95 -8.51
N GLY A 43 -14.21 -12.20 -7.64
CA GLY A 43 -14.20 -13.32 -6.69
C GLY A 43 -13.45 -13.03 -5.40
N MET A 44 -13.11 -11.77 -5.11
CA MET A 44 -12.51 -11.40 -3.82
C MET A 44 -13.55 -11.60 -2.70
N PRO A 45 -13.24 -12.34 -1.63
CA PRO A 45 -14.19 -12.54 -0.53
C PRO A 45 -14.55 -11.22 0.14
N GLN A 46 -15.84 -11.04 0.48
CA GLN A 46 -16.34 -9.83 1.16
C GLN A 46 -15.51 -9.48 2.40
N LYS A 47 -15.13 -10.47 3.21
CA LYS A 47 -14.29 -10.29 4.40
C LYS A 47 -12.90 -9.69 4.11
N GLU A 48 -12.35 -9.89 2.91
CA GLU A 48 -11.07 -9.31 2.53
C GLU A 48 -11.27 -7.90 1.97
N ILE A 49 -12.36 -7.66 1.23
CA ILE A 49 -12.75 -6.33 0.74
C ILE A 49 -13.00 -5.38 1.92
N GLU A 50 -13.68 -5.84 2.98
CA GLU A 50 -13.98 -5.04 4.17
C GLU A 50 -12.74 -4.63 4.97
N LYS A 51 -11.60 -5.31 4.78
CA LYS A 51 -10.32 -4.95 5.40
C LYS A 51 -9.52 -3.95 4.57
N LEU A 52 -9.85 -3.76 3.29
CA LEU A 52 -9.17 -2.80 2.45
C LEU A 52 -9.59 -1.40 2.87
N ASP A 53 -8.59 -0.56 3.10
CA ASP A 53 -8.78 0.86 3.19
C ASP A 53 -9.27 1.42 1.84
N ASP A 54 -10.15 2.42 1.88
CA ASP A 54 -10.85 2.94 0.69
C ASP A 54 -9.88 3.54 -0.35
N ASP A 55 -8.78 4.19 0.06
CA ASP A 55 -7.78 4.74 -0.86
C ASP A 55 -6.99 3.61 -1.55
N VAL A 56 -6.63 2.58 -0.79
CA VAL A 56 -5.92 1.41 -1.31
C VAL A 56 -6.82 0.63 -2.27
N MET A 57 -8.10 0.46 -1.91
CA MET A 57 -9.10 -0.17 -2.76
C MET A 57 -9.28 0.60 -4.07
N GLN A 58 -9.41 1.94 -4.01
CA GLN A 58 -9.50 2.78 -5.19
C GLN A 58 -8.28 2.59 -6.09
N PHE A 59 -7.07 2.62 -5.52
CA PHE A 59 -5.83 2.43 -6.27
C PHE A 59 -5.80 1.08 -7.01
N ILE A 60 -6.14 -0.01 -6.31
CA ILE A 60 -6.19 -1.36 -6.89
C ILE A 60 -7.20 -1.41 -8.03
N VAL A 61 -8.42 -0.91 -7.81
CA VAL A 61 -9.49 -0.97 -8.82
C VAL A 61 -9.15 -0.14 -10.06
N ASP A 62 -8.52 1.02 -9.89
CA ASP A 62 -8.08 1.84 -11.02
C ASP A 62 -7.03 1.13 -11.86
N ASP A 63 -6.04 0.50 -11.22
CA ASP A 63 -5.00 -0.28 -11.90
C ASP A 63 -5.60 -1.48 -12.65
N LEU A 64 -6.47 -2.26 -12.00
CA LEU A 64 -7.16 -3.41 -12.61
C LEU A 64 -8.01 -3.01 -13.82
N LYS A 65 -8.75 -1.89 -13.72
CA LYS A 65 -9.54 -1.34 -14.84
C LYS A 65 -8.65 -0.88 -15.99
N SER A 66 -7.53 -0.23 -15.68
CA SER A 66 -6.60 0.27 -16.71
C SER A 66 -5.95 -0.86 -17.51
N GLY A 67 -5.74 -2.03 -16.87
CA GLY A 67 -5.22 -3.22 -17.55
C GLY A 67 -6.14 -3.83 -18.62
N GLY A 68 -7.41 -3.40 -18.69
CA GLY A 68 -8.34 -3.79 -19.76
C GLY A 68 -8.72 -5.28 -19.80
N LYS A 69 -8.46 -6.02 -18.72
CA LYS A 69 -8.63 -7.47 -18.62
C LYS A 69 -9.65 -7.85 -17.55
N HIS A 70 -10.22 -9.05 -17.66
CA HIS A 70 -11.04 -9.63 -16.59
C HIS A 70 -10.16 -10.39 -15.60
N PHE A 71 -9.95 -9.81 -14.42
CA PHE A 71 -9.09 -10.37 -13.39
C PHE A 71 -9.88 -11.21 -12.38
N GLU A 72 -9.28 -12.32 -11.95
CA GLU A 72 -9.76 -13.18 -10.88
C GLU A 72 -8.89 -13.00 -9.64
N TYR A 73 -9.49 -12.84 -8.47
CA TYR A 73 -8.79 -12.73 -7.20
C TYR A 73 -8.09 -14.05 -6.85
N ILE A 74 -6.86 -13.93 -6.37
CA ILE A 74 -6.05 -15.06 -5.92
C ILE A 74 -6.08 -15.08 -4.39
N ASN A 75 -6.56 -16.19 -3.82
CA ASN A 75 -6.51 -16.35 -2.37
C ASN A 75 -5.06 -16.45 -1.89
N SER A 76 -4.82 -15.91 -0.69
CA SER A 76 -3.53 -15.95 -0.04
C SER A 76 -3.67 -16.48 1.38
N ASN A 77 -2.72 -17.31 1.80
CA ASN A 77 -2.57 -17.68 3.20
C ASN A 77 -1.43 -16.90 3.83
N ILE A 78 -1.62 -16.49 5.08
CA ILE A 78 -0.57 -15.85 5.87
C ILE A 78 0.35 -16.94 6.40
N GLU A 79 1.65 -16.83 6.10
CA GLU A 79 2.68 -17.64 6.73
C GLU A 79 3.37 -16.79 7.80
N ASN A 80 3.37 -17.26 9.06
CA ASN A 80 4.04 -16.55 10.14
C ASN A 80 5.55 -16.84 10.11
N GLN A 81 6.28 -15.81 9.67
CA GLN A 81 7.71 -15.48 9.76
C GLN A 81 8.80 -16.49 9.33
N ILE A 82 9.67 -15.98 8.47
CA ILE A 82 11.09 -16.34 8.40
C ILE A 82 11.82 -15.44 9.41
N SER A 83 12.66 -16.05 10.26
CA SER A 83 13.59 -15.33 11.15
C SER A 83 14.63 -14.61 10.30
N ILE A 84 14.76 -13.28 10.45
CA ILE A 84 15.82 -12.52 9.78
C ILE A 84 16.49 -11.58 10.78
N LEU A 85 17.83 -11.62 10.72
CA LEU A 85 18.84 -11.00 11.58
C LEU A 85 18.75 -9.46 11.58
N SER A 86 17.76 -8.89 12.25
CA SER A 86 17.76 -7.45 12.56
C SER A 86 18.04 -7.23 14.04
N SER A 87 18.74 -6.13 14.36
CA SER A 87 19.05 -5.76 15.74
C SER A 87 17.80 -5.46 16.56
N GLU A 88 16.73 -4.92 15.94
CA GLU A 88 15.50 -4.50 16.62
C GLU A 88 14.24 -4.69 15.76
N THR A 89 13.17 -5.21 16.37
CA THR A 89 11.87 -5.42 15.71
C THR A 89 11.07 -4.12 15.61
N LEU A 90 10.63 -3.77 14.40
CA LEU A 90 9.67 -2.68 14.19
C LEU A 90 8.26 -3.13 14.58
N THR A 91 7.63 -2.38 15.47
CA THR A 91 6.24 -2.60 15.89
C THR A 91 5.32 -1.47 15.42
N GLY A 92 4.02 -1.75 15.41
CA GLY A 92 3.00 -0.77 15.03
C GLY A 92 2.91 -0.55 13.52
N ILE A 93 3.14 -1.61 12.74
CA ILE A 93 2.99 -1.70 11.30
C ILE A 93 2.26 -3.01 10.95
N SER A 94 1.37 -2.97 9.97
CA SER A 94 0.73 -4.14 9.38
C SER A 94 1.14 -4.28 7.91
N PHE A 95 1.07 -5.51 7.41
CA PHE A 95 1.31 -5.82 6.01
C PHE A 95 0.17 -6.65 5.47
N THR A 96 -0.25 -6.34 4.24
CA THR A 96 -1.22 -7.10 3.46
C THR A 96 -0.76 -7.16 2.01
N ALA A 97 -1.30 -8.10 1.24
CA ALA A 97 -1.13 -8.14 -0.20
C ALA A 97 -2.42 -8.65 -0.83
N SER A 98 -2.88 -7.98 -1.87
CA SER A 98 -3.93 -8.50 -2.75
C SER A 98 -3.29 -8.93 -4.07
N ALA A 99 -3.78 -10.00 -4.67
CA ALA A 99 -3.28 -10.47 -5.95
C ALA A 99 -4.43 -10.93 -6.84
N PHE A 100 -4.29 -10.67 -8.14
CA PHE A 100 -5.30 -10.98 -9.14
C PHE A 100 -4.63 -11.55 -10.39
N LYS A 101 -5.25 -12.54 -11.03
CA LYS A 101 -4.75 -13.17 -12.26
C LYS A 101 -5.69 -12.96 -13.44
N ASN A 102 -5.12 -12.82 -14.62
CA ASN A 102 -5.80 -13.00 -15.88
C ASN A 102 -4.87 -13.85 -16.77
N ALA A 103 -5.26 -15.09 -17.05
CA ALA A 103 -4.39 -16.07 -17.70
C ALA A 103 -3.01 -16.15 -17.00
N SER A 104 -1.92 -15.84 -17.70
CA SER A 104 -0.56 -15.80 -17.15
C SER A 104 -0.18 -14.44 -16.54
N THR A 105 -1.00 -13.40 -16.67
CA THR A 105 -0.75 -12.10 -16.04
C THR A 105 -1.17 -12.14 -14.58
N ILE A 106 -0.33 -11.66 -13.67
CA ILE A 106 -0.63 -11.52 -12.25
C ILE A 106 -0.35 -10.09 -11.82
N TYR A 107 -1.34 -9.42 -11.24
CA TYR A 107 -1.19 -8.12 -10.60
C TYR A 107 -1.16 -8.34 -9.09
N ILE A 108 -0.17 -7.76 -8.42
CA ILE A 108 0.13 -7.99 -7.01
C ILE A 108 0.25 -6.63 -6.33
N TYR A 109 -0.35 -6.48 -5.16
CA TYR A 109 -0.43 -5.21 -4.45
C TYR A 109 0.13 -5.30 -3.01
N PRO A 110 1.46 -5.41 -2.82
CA PRO A 110 2.06 -5.39 -1.50
C PRO A 110 1.81 -4.05 -0.81
N THR A 111 1.24 -4.10 0.39
CA THR A 111 0.76 -2.94 1.14
C THR A 111 1.29 -2.97 2.56
N TYR A 112 1.69 -1.80 3.06
CA TYR A 112 1.99 -1.60 4.47
C TYR A 112 1.17 -0.44 5.04
N GLU A 113 0.83 -0.53 6.33
CA GLU A 113 0.16 0.54 7.05
C GLU A 113 0.70 0.64 8.48
N PHE A 114 1.10 1.84 8.88
CA PHE A 114 1.47 2.12 10.26
C PHE A 114 0.23 2.28 11.13
N THR A 115 0.10 1.39 12.13
CA THR A 115 -0.96 1.45 13.14
C THR A 115 -0.60 2.41 14.29
N SER A 116 0.67 2.82 14.39
CA SER A 116 1.18 3.81 15.34
C SER A 116 1.93 4.92 14.61
N ASN A 117 1.96 6.13 15.18
CA ASN A 117 2.65 7.24 14.55
C ASN A 117 4.16 6.97 14.49
N LYS A 118 4.76 7.16 13.32
CA LYS A 118 6.20 7.09 13.07
C LYS A 118 6.68 8.35 12.37
N GLN A 119 7.97 8.62 12.45
CA GLN A 119 8.58 9.75 11.77
C GLN A 119 9.69 9.23 10.84
N PRO A 120 9.34 8.77 9.63
CA PRO A 120 10.33 8.48 8.59
C PRO A 120 11.28 9.65 8.40
N ARG A 121 12.56 9.34 8.13
CA ARG A 121 13.61 10.37 8.03
C ARG A 121 14.28 10.38 6.66
N GLY A 122 13.59 9.90 5.63
CA GLY A 122 14.14 9.83 4.27
C GLY A 122 15.15 8.71 4.05
N LYS A 123 15.36 7.84 5.05
CA LYS A 123 16.29 6.70 5.03
C LYS A 123 15.63 5.37 5.38
N ASP A 124 14.31 5.35 5.40
CA ASP A 124 13.51 4.14 5.51
C ASP A 124 13.62 3.29 4.24
N SER A 125 13.01 2.11 4.25
CA SER A 125 12.85 1.28 3.05
C SER A 125 11.58 0.46 3.17
N PHE A 126 10.77 0.43 2.12
CA PHE A 126 9.75 -0.60 1.95
C PHE A 126 10.16 -1.46 0.76
N SER A 127 10.15 -2.77 0.94
CA SER A 127 10.56 -3.70 -0.09
C SER A 127 9.65 -4.92 -0.11
N PHE A 128 9.54 -5.53 -1.27
CA PHE A 128 8.94 -6.84 -1.40
C PHE A 128 9.77 -7.75 -2.30
N GLN A 129 9.59 -9.04 -2.11
CA GLN A 129 10.13 -10.11 -2.93
C GLN A 129 9.03 -11.09 -3.30
N LEU A 130 9.02 -11.52 -4.54
CA LEU A 130 8.15 -12.53 -5.10
C LEU A 130 8.90 -13.87 -5.20
N GLY A 131 8.18 -14.96 -4.95
CA GLY A 131 8.65 -16.31 -5.20
C GLY A 131 8.87 -16.57 -6.69
N ALA A 132 9.64 -17.61 -7.00
CA ALA A 132 10.06 -17.92 -8.37
C ALA A 132 8.90 -18.24 -9.34
N ALA A 133 7.66 -18.42 -8.85
CA ALA A 133 6.46 -18.61 -9.66
C ALA A 133 5.96 -17.31 -10.29
N MET A 134 6.55 -16.17 -9.96
CA MET A 134 6.12 -14.85 -10.45
C MET A 134 7.34 -14.13 -11.03
N ARG A 135 7.25 -13.77 -12.31
CA ARG A 135 8.30 -13.02 -13.03
C ARG A 135 7.87 -11.57 -13.18
N PRO A 136 8.36 -10.67 -12.32
CA PRO A 136 7.93 -9.27 -12.33
C PRO A 136 8.44 -8.54 -13.58
N TYR A 137 7.66 -7.58 -14.06
CA TYR A 137 8.03 -6.74 -15.21
C TYR A 137 7.61 -5.27 -15.10
N GLU A 138 6.76 -4.92 -14.14
CA GLU A 138 6.36 -3.54 -13.89
C GLU A 138 6.17 -3.29 -12.39
N TYR A 139 6.53 -2.08 -11.96
CA TYR A 139 6.54 -1.69 -10.55
C TYR A 139 6.10 -0.24 -10.37
N GLY A 140 5.37 0.01 -9.29
CA GLY A 140 5.08 1.36 -8.84
C GLY A 140 4.29 1.35 -7.54
N GLY A 141 3.63 2.45 -7.23
CA GLY A 141 2.79 2.53 -6.04
C GLY A 141 2.33 3.93 -5.71
N LYS A 142 1.68 4.05 -4.56
CA LYS A 142 1.21 5.32 -4.01
C LYS A 142 1.33 5.30 -2.49
N LEU A 143 1.64 6.47 -1.93
CA LEU A 143 1.78 6.72 -0.51
C LEU A 143 0.67 7.65 -0.04
N TRP A 144 0.22 7.44 1.20
CA TRP A 144 -0.62 8.39 1.93
C TRP A 144 -0.09 8.59 3.35
N TYR A 145 -0.41 9.75 3.92
CA TYR A 145 -0.11 10.08 5.30
C TYR A 145 -1.34 10.66 6.01
N LYS A 146 -1.37 10.52 7.33
CA LYS A 146 -2.41 11.06 8.18
C LYS A 146 -1.81 11.43 9.53
N ASP A 147 -1.93 12.68 9.92
CA ASP A 147 -1.59 13.11 11.27
C ASP A 147 -2.79 13.18 12.19
N ASN A 148 -2.54 13.52 13.47
CA ASN A 148 -3.56 13.52 14.51
C ASN A 148 -4.58 14.67 14.36
N THR A 149 -4.36 15.62 13.46
CA THR A 149 -5.27 16.73 13.17
C THR A 149 -6.16 16.44 11.96
N MET A 150 -5.87 15.39 11.21
CA MET A 150 -6.57 15.03 9.98
C MET A 150 -7.65 13.98 10.23
N ASN A 151 -8.83 14.20 9.64
CA ASN A 151 -9.90 13.21 9.62
C ASN A 151 -9.68 12.16 8.52
N ASP A 152 -9.08 12.58 7.40
CA ASP A 152 -8.86 11.75 6.21
C ASP A 152 -7.38 11.59 5.88
N TRP A 153 -7.06 10.55 5.11
CA TRP A 153 -5.72 10.36 4.57
C TRP A 153 -5.43 11.37 3.44
N LYS A 154 -4.19 11.86 3.36
CA LYS A 154 -3.73 12.70 2.26
C LYS A 154 -2.75 11.95 1.38
N VAL A 155 -2.83 12.20 0.06
CA VAL A 155 -1.88 11.66 -0.90
C VAL A 155 -0.49 12.22 -0.61
N GLY A 156 0.47 11.33 -0.36
CA GLY A 156 1.88 11.64 -0.12
C GLY A 156 2.72 11.63 -1.40
N GLY A 157 2.32 10.87 -2.41
CA GLY A 157 2.99 10.84 -3.71
C GLY A 157 2.92 9.48 -4.40
N THR A 158 3.44 9.43 -5.62
CA THR A 158 3.63 8.20 -6.40
C THR A 158 4.97 7.57 -6.03
N LEU A 159 5.01 6.24 -5.92
CA LEU A 159 6.21 5.47 -5.61
C LEU A 159 6.79 4.84 -6.87
N THR A 160 8.11 4.97 -7.06
CA THR A 160 8.87 4.29 -8.12
C THR A 160 9.89 3.35 -7.48
N ALA A 161 9.96 2.11 -7.95
CA ALA A 161 10.95 1.16 -7.46
C ALA A 161 12.35 1.62 -7.89
N ASN A 162 13.26 1.81 -6.92
CA ASN A 162 14.62 2.32 -7.17
C ASN A 162 15.71 1.26 -7.07
N ASN A 163 15.38 0.06 -6.60
CA ASN A 163 16.21 -1.12 -6.75
C ASN A 163 15.32 -2.28 -7.20
N GLN A 164 15.44 -2.67 -8.46
CA GLN A 164 14.68 -3.79 -9.03
C GLN A 164 15.64 -4.97 -9.17
N GLN A 165 15.29 -6.09 -8.55
CA GLN A 165 15.96 -7.36 -8.76
C GLN A 165 15.01 -8.33 -9.44
N LEU A 166 15.56 -9.45 -9.96
CA LEU A 166 14.82 -10.47 -10.70
C LEU A 166 13.53 -10.94 -10.01
N SER A 167 13.50 -10.86 -8.67
CA SER A 167 12.39 -11.30 -7.84
C SER A 167 11.88 -10.24 -6.87
N GLY A 168 12.30 -8.97 -6.93
CA GLY A 168 11.91 -8.02 -5.88
C GLY A 168 12.10 -6.55 -6.24
N ALA A 169 11.54 -5.68 -5.42
CA ALA A 169 11.68 -4.25 -5.55
C ALA A 169 11.85 -3.57 -4.19
N GLU A 170 12.68 -2.53 -4.19
CA GLU A 170 12.82 -1.57 -3.10
C GLU A 170 12.21 -0.22 -3.48
N PHE A 171 11.57 0.39 -2.49
CA PHE A 171 11.12 1.77 -2.50
C PHE A 171 11.83 2.52 -1.36
N SER A 172 12.92 3.20 -1.71
CA SER A 172 13.72 3.97 -0.74
C SER A 172 12.93 5.05 0.00
N GLY A 173 13.38 5.30 1.23
CA GLY A 173 12.82 6.27 2.18
C GLY A 173 12.74 7.71 1.68
N SER A 174 13.54 8.08 0.68
CA SER A 174 13.43 9.41 0.04
C SER A 174 12.04 9.68 -0.53
N GLN A 175 11.31 8.62 -0.90
CA GLN A 175 9.93 8.67 -1.38
C GLN A 175 8.90 8.39 -0.28
N LEU A 176 9.31 7.75 0.83
CA LEU A 176 8.42 7.36 1.93
C LEU A 176 8.18 8.52 2.92
N GLY A 177 8.90 9.63 2.75
CA GLY A 177 8.64 10.90 3.42
C GLY A 177 9.71 11.32 4.42
N THR A 178 9.69 12.61 4.72
CA THR A 178 10.52 13.27 5.74
C THR A 178 9.66 14.19 6.62
N PRO A 179 8.58 13.70 7.25
CA PRO A 179 7.70 14.56 8.03
C PRO A 179 8.41 15.22 9.22
N ASP A 180 7.97 16.43 9.56
CA ASP A 180 8.50 17.20 10.69
C ASP A 180 8.17 16.60 12.05
N TYR A 181 7.13 15.76 12.12
CA TYR A 181 6.65 15.09 13.32
C TYR A 181 6.14 13.67 13.02
N ALA A 182 5.90 12.89 14.07
CA ALA A 182 5.39 11.53 13.93
C ALA A 182 3.92 11.50 13.47
N MET A 183 3.63 10.69 12.46
CA MET A 183 2.31 10.55 11.84
C MET A 183 2.09 9.11 11.36
N LYS A 184 0.87 8.77 10.95
CA LYS A 184 0.59 7.50 10.29
C LYS A 184 0.94 7.61 8.80
N LEU A 185 1.47 6.54 8.26
CA LEU A 185 1.75 6.39 6.83
C LEU A 185 1.23 5.04 6.36
N LYS A 186 0.74 4.99 5.13
CA LYS A 186 0.42 3.75 4.43
C LYS A 186 0.90 3.84 3.00
N GLY A 187 1.34 2.73 2.44
CA GLY A 187 1.74 2.65 1.04
C GLY A 187 1.22 1.38 0.43
N VAL A 188 0.64 1.51 -0.77
CA VAL A 188 0.39 0.38 -1.67
C VAL A 188 1.42 0.44 -2.78
N THR A 189 2.09 -0.67 -3.03
CA THR A 189 2.91 -0.85 -4.22
C THR A 189 2.19 -1.81 -5.15
N TYR A 190 2.49 -1.75 -6.44
CA TYR A 190 2.08 -2.79 -7.37
C TYR A 190 3.30 -3.45 -7.99
N CYS A 191 3.10 -4.71 -8.33
CA CYS A 191 3.95 -5.47 -9.22
C CYS A 191 3.07 -6.16 -10.25
N HIS A 192 3.33 -5.92 -11.53
CA HIS A 192 2.78 -6.77 -12.57
C HIS A 192 3.80 -7.84 -12.92
N ALA A 193 3.34 -9.09 -13.00
CA ALA A 193 4.18 -10.25 -13.18
C ALA A 193 3.56 -11.25 -14.16
N THR A 194 4.41 -12.09 -14.72
CA THR A 194 3.99 -13.27 -15.48
C THR A 194 4.10 -14.51 -14.59
N ALA A 195 3.05 -15.33 -14.56
CA ALA A 195 3.01 -16.62 -13.89
C ALA A 195 4.05 -17.56 -14.53
N GLY A 196 4.88 -18.18 -13.70
CA GLY A 196 5.82 -19.23 -14.05
C GLY A 196 5.41 -20.60 -13.47
N ASN A 197 6.26 -21.61 -13.70
CA ASN A 197 5.98 -23.00 -13.36
C ASN A 197 6.46 -23.43 -11.96
N SER A 198 7.06 -22.52 -11.19
CA SER A 198 7.53 -22.85 -9.83
C SER A 198 6.35 -23.00 -8.87
N SER A 199 6.55 -23.77 -7.80
CA SER A 199 5.62 -23.85 -6.67
C SER A 199 5.76 -22.69 -5.69
N ASP A 200 6.86 -21.94 -5.74
CA ASP A 200 7.12 -20.82 -4.83
C ASP A 200 6.32 -19.58 -5.24
N LYS A 201 5.17 -19.39 -4.59
CA LYS A 201 4.23 -18.30 -4.83
C LYS A 201 4.20 -17.29 -3.67
N ARG A 202 5.30 -17.22 -2.91
CA ARG A 202 5.39 -16.35 -1.75
C ARG A 202 5.53 -14.88 -2.15
N ILE A 203 5.00 -14.00 -1.34
CA ILE A 203 5.24 -12.57 -1.32
C ILE A 203 5.85 -12.28 0.05
N VAL A 204 7.13 -11.92 0.07
CA VAL A 204 7.81 -11.46 1.29
C VAL A 204 7.81 -9.95 1.25
N MET A 205 7.27 -9.31 2.28
CA MET A 205 7.29 -7.86 2.45
C MET A 205 8.19 -7.52 3.62
N GLY A 206 8.90 -6.39 3.53
CA GLY A 206 9.78 -5.90 4.59
C GLY A 206 9.76 -4.39 4.64
N TYR A 207 9.71 -3.84 5.86
CA TYR A 207 9.90 -2.41 6.10
C TYR A 207 11.10 -2.20 7.02
N LEU A 208 12.03 -1.33 6.64
CA LEU A 208 13.11 -0.80 7.46
C LEU A 208 12.74 0.62 7.91
N TYR A 209 12.54 0.81 9.20
CA TYR A 209 12.37 2.13 9.82
C TYR A 209 13.71 2.61 10.38
N ASN A 210 14.21 3.74 9.87
CA ASN A 210 15.56 4.21 10.14
C ASN A 210 15.58 5.68 10.60
N PRO A 211 15.13 5.96 11.84
CA PRO A 211 15.06 7.32 12.37
C PRO A 211 16.45 7.94 12.58
N GLN A 212 17.49 7.12 12.76
CA GLN A 212 18.87 7.55 12.98
C GLN A 212 19.62 7.84 11.67
N LYS A 213 18.98 7.64 10.51
CA LYS A 213 19.56 7.84 9.18
C LYS A 213 20.88 7.07 8.97
N THR A 214 21.02 5.91 9.59
CA THR A 214 22.22 5.06 9.45
C THR A 214 22.30 4.53 8.01
N GLY A 215 23.51 4.22 7.55
CA GLY A 215 23.67 3.53 6.27
C GLY A 215 23.05 2.13 6.36
N TYR A 216 22.50 1.61 5.26
CA TYR A 216 22.09 0.21 5.19
C TYR A 216 22.29 -0.31 3.76
N SER A 217 22.44 -1.63 3.66
CA SER A 217 22.27 -2.37 2.42
C SER A 217 21.05 -3.27 2.51
N ILE A 218 20.38 -3.48 1.38
CA ILE A 218 19.34 -4.47 1.22
C ILE A 218 19.83 -5.60 0.33
N SER A 219 19.46 -6.83 0.66
CA SER A 219 19.65 -7.98 -0.21
C SER A 219 18.35 -8.77 -0.36
N PHE A 220 18.14 -9.29 -1.57
CA PHE A 220 17.05 -10.19 -1.90
C PHE A 220 17.65 -11.57 -2.10
N SER A 221 17.21 -12.54 -1.31
CA SER A 221 17.76 -13.91 -1.40
C SER A 221 17.38 -14.58 -2.73
N TYR A 222 18.23 -15.48 -3.21
CA TYR A 222 17.90 -16.27 -4.39
C TYR A 222 16.68 -17.18 -4.10
N ASN A 223 15.79 -17.37 -5.09
CA ASN A 223 14.56 -18.17 -4.97
C ASN A 223 13.57 -17.71 -3.87
N GLY A 224 13.40 -16.41 -3.65
CA GLY A 224 12.31 -15.91 -2.79
C GLY A 224 12.47 -16.21 -1.29
N GLY A 225 13.66 -16.60 -0.84
CA GLY A 225 13.96 -16.94 0.56
C GLY A 225 13.82 -15.79 1.56
N GLY A 226 13.53 -14.56 1.11
CA GLY A 226 13.34 -13.38 1.95
C GLY A 226 14.26 -12.21 1.63
N ILE A 227 13.98 -11.12 2.36
CA ILE A 227 14.62 -9.81 2.26
C ILE A 227 15.50 -9.63 3.50
N SER A 228 16.73 -9.15 3.33
CA SER A 228 17.59 -8.80 4.47
C SER A 228 18.00 -7.34 4.41
N TYR A 229 17.84 -6.64 5.53
CA TYR A 229 18.42 -5.32 5.75
C TYR A 229 19.64 -5.42 6.66
N SER A 230 20.75 -4.79 6.27
CA SER A 230 21.98 -4.73 7.06
C SER A 230 22.34 -3.27 7.38
N PRO A 231 21.75 -2.67 8.42
CA PRO A 231 22.05 -1.31 8.84
C PRO A 231 23.39 -1.23 9.57
N SER A 232 24.11 -0.12 9.42
CA SER A 232 25.38 0.18 10.09
C SER A 232 25.22 0.65 11.54
N GLY A 233 23.98 0.68 12.06
CA GLY A 233 23.61 1.11 13.40
C GLY A 233 22.15 0.78 13.67
N THR A 234 21.54 1.40 14.68
CA THR A 234 20.16 1.11 15.08
C THR A 234 19.15 1.45 13.98
N ALA A 235 18.48 0.43 13.48
CA ALA A 235 17.28 0.53 12.66
C ALA A 235 16.34 -0.63 13.00
N TYR A 236 15.07 -0.45 12.68
CA TYR A 236 14.00 -1.36 13.07
C TYR A 236 13.42 -2.03 11.84
N THR A 237 13.23 -3.34 11.87
CA THR A 237 12.64 -4.05 10.73
C THR A 237 11.39 -4.84 11.10
N ALA A 238 10.45 -4.90 10.16
CA ALA A 238 9.33 -5.82 10.23
C ALA A 238 9.16 -6.51 8.88
N TYR A 239 8.75 -7.78 8.93
CA TYR A 239 8.56 -8.60 7.75
C TYR A 239 7.24 -9.37 7.81
N LYS A 240 6.70 -9.69 6.64
CA LYS A 240 5.54 -10.55 6.48
C LYS A 240 5.67 -11.42 5.24
N THR A 241 5.34 -12.69 5.37
CA THR A 241 5.24 -13.61 4.22
C THR A 241 3.78 -13.97 3.98
N MET A 242 3.37 -13.94 2.72
CA MET A 242 2.08 -14.41 2.25
C MET A 242 2.30 -15.40 1.11
N ASN A 243 1.45 -16.40 0.96
CA ASN A 243 1.58 -17.40 -0.10
C ASN A 243 0.29 -17.48 -0.93
N LEU A 244 0.41 -17.33 -2.25
CA LEU A 244 -0.72 -17.32 -3.18
C LEU A 244 -1.14 -18.73 -3.59
N SER A 245 -2.43 -18.95 -3.86
CA SER A 245 -3.02 -20.29 -4.04
C SER A 245 -3.23 -20.76 -5.50
N TYR A 246 -2.76 -20.03 -6.51
CA TYR A 246 -3.17 -20.20 -7.93
C TYR A 246 -2.44 -21.29 -8.71
#